data_AF-A0A1V1VHL6-F1
#
_entry.id   AF-A0A1V1VHL6-F1
#
_cell.length_a   1.000
_cell.length_b   1.000
_cell.length_c   1.000
_cell.angle_alpha   90.00
_cell.angle_beta   90.00
_cell.angle_gamma   90.00
#
_symmetry.space_group_name_H-M   'P 1'
#
loop_
_entity.id
_entity.type
_entity.pdbx_description
1 polymer ?
#
loop_
_entity_poly.entity_id
_entity_poly.type
_entity_poly.pdbx_seq_one_letter_code
_entity_poly.pdbx_strand_id
1 'polypeptide(L)'
;MNELTVLEERLATFQSVSILQIDKATHSIGITFNYLGEIYTGYIDAVTENVELIRHDRSNIGCIHNVGSTTLNKLVSFFDDLPSIQTICS
;
A
#
# COMPACT_ATOMS: atom_id res chain seq x y z
N MET A 1 13.50 11.52 13.89
CA MET A 1 12.16 11.09 13.42
C MET A 1 12.22 9.58 13.34
N ASN A 2 11.24 8.85 13.91
CA ASN A 2 11.23 7.38 13.85
C ASN A 2 10.81 6.94 12.43
N GLU A 3 11.39 5.84 11.95
CA GLU A 3 11.14 5.18 10.66
C GLU A 3 9.64 5.04 10.35
N LEU A 4 8.84 4.72 11.37
CA LEU A 4 7.39 4.57 11.22
C LEU A 4 6.70 5.89 10.82
N THR A 5 7.12 7.02 11.40
CA THR A 5 6.59 8.34 11.07
C THR A 5 7.04 8.78 9.68
N VAL A 6 8.29 8.52 9.32
CA VAL A 6 8.82 8.80 7.97
C VAL A 6 8.02 8.03 6.92
N LEU A 7 7.73 6.76 7.19
CA LEU A 7 6.95 5.91 6.29
C LEU A 7 5.50 6.41 6.16
N GLU A 8 4.85 6.75 7.28
CA GLU A 8 3.49 7.31 7.29
C GLU A 8 3.41 8.57 6.43
N GLU A 9 4.32 9.53 6.64
CA GLU A 9 4.38 10.78 5.88
C GLU A 9 4.61 10.54 4.38
N ARG A 10 5.51 9.60 4.04
CA ARG A 10 5.76 9.22 2.65
C ARG A 10 4.51 8.63 2.01
N LEU A 11 3.83 7.71 2.69
CA LEU A 11 2.62 7.05 2.18
C LEU A 11 1.45 8.02 2.02
N ALA A 12 1.35 9.03 2.88
CA ALA A 12 0.32 10.06 2.79
C ALA A 12 0.41 10.95 1.54
N THR A 13 1.52 10.89 0.79
CA THR A 13 1.67 11.62 -0.48
C THR A 13 0.98 10.94 -1.67
N PHE A 14 0.67 9.64 -1.59
CA PHE A 14 0.02 8.89 -2.66
C PHE A 14 -1.51 8.97 -2.56
N GLN A 15 -2.14 9.69 -3.49
CA GLN A 15 -3.61 9.84 -3.51
C GLN A 15 -4.37 8.52 -3.75
N SER A 16 -3.74 7.54 -4.39
CA SER A 16 -4.32 6.23 -4.69
C SER A 16 -4.24 5.25 -3.52
N VAL A 17 -3.59 5.65 -2.42
CA VAL A 17 -3.33 4.81 -1.24
C VAL A 17 -4.05 5.39 -0.03
N SER A 18 -4.63 4.51 0.77
CA SER A 18 -5.19 4.86 2.08
C SER A 18 -4.49 4.08 3.18
N ILE A 19 -4.09 4.76 4.25
CA ILE A 19 -3.53 4.12 5.45
C ILE A 19 -4.70 3.50 6.24
N LEU A 20 -4.68 2.18 6.42
CA LEU A 20 -5.67 1.44 7.19
C LEU A 20 -5.32 1.40 8.68
N GLN A 21 -4.06 1.12 8.99
CA GLN A 21 -3.61 0.88 10.36
C GLN A 21 -2.13 1.24 10.50
N ILE A 22 -1.77 1.79 11.65
CA ILE A 22 -0.38 2.00 12.07
C ILE A 22 -0.18 1.16 13.33
N ASP A 23 0.61 0.10 13.23
CA ASP A 23 0.91 -0.80 14.33
C ASP A 23 2.30 -0.49 14.90
N LYS A 24 2.32 0.14 16.07
CA LYS A 24 3.55 0.50 16.78
C LYS A 24 4.24 -0.69 17.42
N ALA A 25 3.52 -1.79 17.70
CA ALA A 25 4.11 -2.97 18.32
C ALA A 25 4.96 -3.75 17.30
N THR A 26 4.49 -3.84 16.05
CA THR A 26 5.19 -4.54 14.97
C THR A 26 6.00 -3.61 14.07
N HIS A 27 5.99 -2.30 14.32
CA HIS A 27 6.60 -1.28 13.44
C HIS A 27 6.09 -1.39 11.99
N SER A 28 4.78 -1.61 11.82
CA SER A 28 4.20 -1.85 10.50
C SER A 28 3.08 -0.88 10.17
N ILE A 29 2.92 -0.56 8.89
CA ILE A 29 1.79 0.21 8.36
C ILE A 29 1.00 -0.66 7.40
N GLY A 30 -0.29 -0.81 7.69
CA GLY A 30 -1.27 -1.40 6.77
C GLY A 30 -1.80 -0.32 5.82
N ILE A 31 -1.74 -0.57 4.53
CA ILE A 31 -2.32 0.28 3.49
C ILE A 31 -3.37 -0.47 2.68
N THR A 32 -4.26 0.27 2.02
CA THR A 32 -5.16 -0.25 1.00
C THR A 32 -5.12 0.62 -0.25
N PHE A 33 -5.29 -0.01 -1.40
CA PHE A 33 -5.42 0.68 -2.69
C PHE A 33 -6.26 -0.16 -3.65
N ASN A 34 -6.89 0.52 -4.62
CA ASN A 34 -7.61 -0.13 -5.70
C ASN A 34 -6.73 -0.18 -6.95
N TYR A 35 -6.67 -1.33 -7.60
CA TYR A 35 -5.98 -1.49 -8.87
C TYR A 35 -6.73 -2.44 -9.79
N LEU A 36 -7.04 -1.98 -11.00
CA LEU A 36 -7.82 -2.71 -12.02
C LEU A 36 -9.16 -3.28 -11.51
N GLY A 37 -9.79 -2.58 -10.56
CA GLY A 37 -11.07 -2.97 -9.98
C GLY A 37 -11.00 -3.99 -8.84
N GLU A 38 -9.79 -4.38 -8.43
CA GLU A 38 -9.53 -5.23 -7.26
C GLU A 38 -8.97 -4.40 -6.11
N ILE A 39 -9.30 -4.78 -4.87
CA ILE A 39 -8.78 -4.15 -3.65
C ILE A 39 -7.54 -4.93 -3.19
N TYR A 40 -6.48 -4.21 -2.85
CA TYR A 40 -5.27 -4.78 -2.29
C TYR A 40 -5.00 -4.19 -0.90
N THR A 41 -4.52 -5.03 0.01
CA THR A 41 -3.95 -4.60 1.29
C THR A 41 -2.47 -4.93 1.33
N GLY A 42 -1.66 -3.94 1.69
CA GLY A 42 -0.23 -4.10 1.91
C GLY A 42 0.12 -3.91 3.38
N TYR A 43 0.90 -4.81 3.94
CA TYR A 43 1.51 -4.63 5.26
C TYR A 43 2.99 -4.33 5.09
N ILE A 44 3.39 -3.13 5.47
CA ILE A 44 4.74 -2.61 5.26
C ILE A 44 5.46 -2.58 6.60
N ASP A 45 6.56 -3.30 6.74
CA ASP A 45 7.45 -3.19 7.89
C ASP A 45 8.36 -1.95 7.69
N ALA A 46 8.30 -0.99 8.62
CA ALA A 46 9.00 0.28 8.50
C ALA A 46 10.52 0.17 8.67
N VAL A 47 11.01 -0.93 9.24
CA VAL A 47 12.45 -1.15 9.49
C VAL A 47 13.10 -1.89 8.33
N THR A 48 12.45 -2.95 7.86
CA THR A 48 12.97 -3.80 6.78
C THR A 48 12.51 -3.37 5.39
N GLU A 49 11.51 -2.49 5.31
CA GLU A 49 10.85 -2.07 4.07
C GLU A 49 10.24 -3.22 3.25
N ASN A 50 10.02 -4.38 3.88
CA ASN A 50 9.31 -5.49 3.26
C ASN A 50 7.81 -5.19 3.24
N VAL A 51 7.16 -5.61 2.15
CA VAL A 51 5.73 -5.46 1.96
C VAL A 51 5.12 -6.82 1.67
N GLU A 52 4.17 -7.25 2.49
CA GLU A 52 3.30 -8.39 2.21
C GLU A 52 2.02 -7.88 1.54
N LEU A 53 1.64 -8.45 0.40
CA LEU A 53 0.47 -8.04 -0.38
C LEU A 53 -0.63 -9.11 -0.37
N ILE A 54 -1.85 -8.64 -0.11
CA ILE A 54 -3.07 -9.44 -0.12
C ILE A 54 -4.04 -8.82 -1.10
N ARG A 55 -4.65 -9.64 -1.95
CA ARG A 55 -5.76 -9.25 -2.82
C ARG A 55 -7.07 -9.73 -2.21
N HIS A 56 -8.07 -8.85 -2.22
CA HIS A 56 -9.43 -9.17 -1.78
C HIS A 56 -10.30 -9.48 -3.00
N ASP A 57 -11.11 -10.53 -2.93
CA ASP A 57 -12.12 -10.79 -3.96
C ASP A 57 -13.20 -9.71 -3.90
N ARG A 58 -13.44 -9.04 -5.03
CA ARG A 58 -14.45 -7.99 -5.15
C ARG A 58 -15.86 -8.44 -4.77
N SER A 59 -16.21 -9.69 -5.04
CA SER A 59 -17.52 -10.27 -4.74
C SER A 59 -17.67 -10.74 -3.30
N ASN A 60 -16.55 -10.97 -2.61
CA ASN A 60 -16.51 -11.36 -1.20
C ASN A 60 -15.21 -10.87 -0.55
N ILE A 61 -15.26 -9.71 0.12
CA ILE A 61 -14.10 -9.09 0.77
C ILE A 61 -13.45 -10.01 1.84
N GLY A 62 -14.19 -10.96 2.40
CA GLY A 62 -13.64 -11.96 3.32
C GLY A 62 -12.77 -13.03 2.66
N CYS A 63 -12.85 -13.19 1.33
CA CYS A 63 -11.95 -14.04 0.56
C CYS A 63 -10.67 -13.28 0.23
N ILE A 64 -9.60 -13.64 0.94
CA ILE A 64 -8.27 -13.08 0.76
C ILE A 64 -7.35 -14.04 0.00
N HIS A 65 -6.55 -13.48 -0.90
CA HIS A 65 -5.54 -14.20 -1.65
C HIS A 65 -4.17 -13.58 -1.38
N ASN A 66 -3.23 -14.37 -0.85
CA ASN A 66 -1.85 -13.92 -0.72
C ASN A 66 -1.24 -13.76 -2.13
N VAL A 67 -0.78 -12.56 -2.45
CA VAL A 67 -0.15 -12.21 -3.73
C VAL A 67 1.37 -12.45 -3.66
N GLY A 68 1.94 -12.36 -2.46
CA GLY A 68 3.35 -12.51 -2.18
C GLY A 68 3.94 -11.25 -1.53
N SER A 69 5.26 -11.20 -1.51
CA SER A 69 6.01 -10.10 -0.92
C SER A 69 6.82 -9.30 -1.94
N THR A 70 7.02 -8.03 -1.64
CA THR A 70 7.83 -7.09 -2.42
C THR A 70 8.56 -6.14 -1.46
N THR A 71 9.22 -5.11 -2.01
CA THR A 71 9.86 -4.05 -1.22
C THR A 71 9.09 -2.75 -1.36
N LEU A 72 9.22 -1.87 -0.37
CA LEU A 72 8.60 -0.54 -0.36
C LEU A 72 8.95 0.25 -1.62
N ASN A 73 10.22 0.24 -2.04
CA ASN A 73 10.63 0.98 -3.24
C ASN A 73 9.95 0.47 -4.51
N LYS A 74 9.78 -0.85 -4.67
CA LYS A 74 9.05 -1.39 -5.83
C LYS A 74 7.58 -1.01 -5.80
N LEU A 75 6.97 -1.01 -4.62
CA LEU A 75 5.58 -0.59 -4.45
C LEU A 75 5.39 0.90 -4.74
N VAL A 76 6.32 1.74 -4.30
CA VAL A 76 6.33 3.18 -4.58
C VAL A 76 6.49 3.46 -6.06
N SER A 77 7.47 2.81 -6.73
CA SER A 77 7.61 2.95 -8.19
C SER A 77 6.34 2.53 -8.93
N PHE A 78 5.67 1.47 -8.46
CA PHE A 78 4.38 1.08 -9.02
C PHE A 78 3.33 2.20 -8.89
N PHE A 79 3.24 2.89 -7.74
CA PHE A 79 2.31 4.01 -7.58
C PHE A 79 2.68 5.24 -8.40
N ASP A 80 3.97 5.53 -8.56
CA ASP A 80 4.48 6.62 -9.41
C ASP A 80 4.19 6.37 -10.89
N ASP A 81 4.20 5.11 -11.33
CA ASP A 81 3.91 4.70 -12.70
C ASP A 81 2.39 4.70 -13.02
N LEU A 82 1.52 4.80 -12.00
CA LEU A 82 0.08 4.89 -12.24
C LEU A 82 -0.27 6.26 -12.86
N PRO A 83 -1.08 6.29 -13.93
CA PRO A 83 -1.49 7.56 -14.51
C PRO A 83 -2.23 8.38 -13.46
N SER A 84 -1.74 9.60 -13.21
CA SER A 84 -2.44 10.54 -12.33
C SER A 84 -3.78 10.91 -12.97
N ILE A 85 -4.85 11.03 -12.18
CA ILE A 85 -6.18 11.44 -12.69
C ILE A 85 -6.10 12.76 -13.48
N GLN A 86 -5.12 13.61 -13.17
CA GLN A 86 -4.88 14.89 -13.85
C GLN A 86 -4.40 14.74 -15.30
N THR A 87 -3.70 13.65 -15.65
CA THR A 87 -3.20 13.43 -17.02
C THR A 87 -4.20 12.74 -17.95
N ILE A 88 -5.26 12.12 -17.41
CA ILE A 88 -6.30 11.45 -18.22
C ILE A 88 -7.27 12.47 -18.86
N CYS A 89 -7.44 13.62 -18.21
CA CYS A 89 -8.31 14.70 -18.69
C CYS A 89 -7.56 15.77 -19.53
N SER A 90 -6.31 15.49 -19.93
CA SER A 90 -5.45 16.36 -20.73
C SER A 90 -5.59 16.10 -22.23
#